data_AF-A0A350PGN3-F1
#
_entry.id   AF-A0A350PGN3-F1
#
_cell.length_a   1.000
_cell.length_b   1.000
_cell.length_c   1.000
_cell.angle_alpha   90.00
_cell.angle_beta   90.00
_cell.angle_gamma   90.00
#
_symmetry.space_group_name_H-M   'P 1'
#
loop_
_entity.id
_entity.type
_entity.pdbx_description
1 polymer ?
#
loop_
_entity_poly.entity_id
_entity_poly.type
_entity_poly.pdbx_seq_one_letter_code
_entity_poly.pdbx_strand_id
1 'polypeptide(L)'
;GHGPLGKWPLLHHIKRLHMIHHRNDYNDKRNEHLKLPFWARIIFFISFLLISSISLPFATGCITYVFYYGWLHHRMHNDDQASGCSRHHFIHHRKSARHNFSGTMPIIDKIFGTYYKKMLDK
;
A
#
# COMPACT_ATOMS: atom_id res chain seq x y z
N GLY A 1 -13.36 -8.31 -5.09
CA GLY A 1 -12.16 -8.25 -5.96
C GLY A 1 -11.42 -6.93 -5.75
N HIS A 2 -10.09 -6.92 -5.84
CA HIS A 2 -9.24 -5.75 -5.62
C HIS A 2 -9.04 -4.95 -6.92
N GLY A 3 -9.95 -4.01 -7.18
CA GLY A 3 -9.85 -2.98 -8.24
C GLY A 3 -9.14 -3.41 -9.55
N PRO A 4 -8.27 -2.55 -10.12
CA PRO A 4 -7.50 -2.83 -11.33
C PRO A 4 -6.18 -3.58 -11.09
N LEU A 5 -5.83 -3.90 -9.83
CA LEU A 5 -4.56 -4.55 -9.51
C LEU A 5 -4.49 -5.95 -10.16
N GLY A 6 -3.36 -6.22 -10.81
CA GLY A 6 -3.13 -7.46 -11.55
C GLY A 6 -4.04 -7.64 -12.76
N LYS A 7 -4.31 -6.57 -13.51
CA LYS A 7 -4.76 -6.67 -14.92
C LYS A 7 -3.62 -7.04 -15.87
N TRP A 8 -2.39 -6.69 -15.51
CA TRP A 8 -1.18 -7.01 -16.27
C TRP A 8 -0.54 -8.27 -15.68
N PRO A 9 -0.04 -9.22 -16.51
CA PRO A 9 0.52 -10.49 -16.02
C PRO A 9 1.62 -10.31 -14.97
N LEU A 10 2.50 -9.33 -15.17
CA LEU A 10 3.59 -9.00 -14.24
C LEU A 10 3.08 -8.64 -12.84
N LEU A 11 1.87 -8.07 -12.74
CA LEU A 11 1.28 -7.63 -11.48
C LEU A 11 0.45 -8.73 -10.78
N HIS A 12 0.30 -9.92 -11.39
CA HIS A 12 -0.43 -11.04 -10.76
C HIS A 12 0.22 -11.51 -9.46
N HIS A 13 1.55 -11.56 -9.41
CA HIS A 13 2.26 -11.96 -8.19
C HIS A 13 2.02 -10.95 -7.06
N ILE A 14 2.14 -9.65 -7.35
CA ILE A 14 1.88 -8.58 -6.38
C ILE A 14 0.43 -8.63 -5.91
N LYS A 15 -0.53 -8.78 -6.85
CA LYS A 15 -1.95 -8.96 -6.52
C LYS A 15 -2.15 -10.15 -5.58
N ARG A 16 -1.53 -11.30 -5.87
CA ARG A 16 -1.67 -12.50 -5.05
C ARG A 16 -1.20 -12.25 -3.62
N LEU A 17 0.00 -11.68 -3.43
CA LEU A 17 0.51 -11.34 -2.11
C LEU A 17 -0.41 -10.38 -1.38
N HIS A 18 -0.85 -9.33 -2.07
CA HIS A 18 -1.78 -8.34 -1.52
C HIS A 18 -3.13 -8.96 -1.11
N MET A 19 -3.67 -9.89 -1.90
CA MET A 19 -4.90 -10.58 -1.56
C MET A 19 -4.75 -11.52 -0.36
N ILE A 20 -3.59 -12.18 -0.19
CA ILE A 20 -3.32 -12.99 1.01
C ILE A 20 -3.23 -12.09 2.24
N HIS A 21 -2.58 -10.93 2.10
CA HIS A 21 -2.55 -9.91 3.14
C HIS A 21 -3.97 -9.46 3.54
N HIS A 22 -4.84 -9.17 2.57
CA HIS A 22 -6.26 -8.88 2.80
C HIS A 22 -7.00 -10.01 3.52
N ARG A 23 -6.77 -11.26 3.10
CA ARG A 23 -7.43 -12.44 3.67
C ARG A 23 -7.05 -12.66 5.13
N ASN A 24 -5.87 -12.21 5.56
CA ASN A 24 -5.36 -12.41 6.91
C ASN A 24 -5.45 -11.14 7.77
N ASP A 25 -6.22 -10.11 7.40
CA ASP A 25 -6.18 -8.79 8.09
C ASP A 25 -6.39 -8.84 9.61
N TYR A 26 -7.08 -9.87 10.09
CA TYR A 26 -7.42 -10.11 11.50
C TYR A 26 -6.33 -10.81 12.32
N ASN A 27 -5.22 -11.25 11.71
CA ASN A 27 -4.16 -11.98 12.42
C ASN A 27 -2.77 -11.67 11.87
N ASP A 28 -1.72 -12.09 12.58
CA ASP A 28 -0.34 -11.68 12.29
C ASP A 28 0.27 -12.35 11.05
N LYS A 29 -0.36 -13.39 10.49
CA LYS A 29 0.07 -13.97 9.20
C LYS A 29 -0.03 -12.94 8.06
N ARG A 30 -0.79 -11.85 8.22
CA ARG A 30 -0.79 -10.73 7.27
C ARG A 30 0.59 -10.11 7.07
N ASN A 31 1.44 -10.13 8.11
CA ASN A 31 2.73 -9.46 8.12
C ASN A 31 3.73 -10.07 7.13
N GLU A 32 3.58 -11.35 6.81
CA GLU A 32 4.40 -12.06 5.82
C GLU A 32 4.19 -11.54 4.38
N HIS A 33 3.09 -10.82 4.14
CA HIS A 33 2.67 -10.38 2.81
C HIS A 33 2.41 -8.88 2.70
N LEU A 34 2.81 -8.10 3.71
CA LEU A 34 2.76 -6.63 3.70
C LEU A 34 3.76 -6.01 2.72
N LYS A 35 4.89 -6.70 2.50
CA LYS A 35 6.02 -6.15 1.78
C LYS A 35 5.99 -6.59 0.31
N LEU A 36 6.47 -5.70 -0.56
CA LEU A 36 6.70 -6.04 -1.97
C LEU A 36 7.65 -7.24 -2.10
N PRO A 37 7.45 -8.11 -3.11
CA PRO A 37 8.37 -9.21 -3.38
C PRO A 37 9.74 -8.66 -3.81
N PHE A 38 10.80 -9.45 -3.57
CA PHE A 38 12.18 -8.99 -3.75
C PHE A 38 12.46 -8.41 -5.15
N TRP A 39 12.04 -9.11 -6.21
CA TRP A 39 12.21 -8.67 -7.59
C TRP A 39 11.58 -7.29 -7.86
N ALA A 40 10.40 -7.00 -7.29
CA ALA A 40 9.75 -5.70 -7.44
C ALA A 40 10.58 -4.59 -6.75
N ARG A 41 11.18 -4.88 -5.59
CA ARG A 41 12.06 -3.92 -4.90
C ARG A 41 13.31 -3.60 -5.72
N ILE A 42 13.88 -4.59 -6.41
CA ILE A 42 15.01 -4.38 -7.32
C ILE A 42 14.59 -3.47 -8.49
N ILE A 43 13.42 -3.69 -9.08
CA ILE A 43 12.91 -2.82 -10.16
C ILE A 43 12.74 -1.38 -9.65
N PHE A 44 12.09 -1.18 -8.49
CA PHE A 44 11.96 0.15 -7.89
C PHE A 44 13.32 0.80 -7.64
N PHE A 45 14.28 0.06 -7.08
CA PHE A 45 15.63 0.55 -6.82
C PHE A 45 16.34 0.99 -8.11
N ILE A 46 16.30 0.18 -9.17
CA ILE A 46 16.86 0.53 -10.48
C ILE A 46 16.17 1.78 -11.04
N SER A 47 14.83 1.87 -10.95
CA SER A 47 14.11 3.07 -11.40
C SER A 47 14.55 4.32 -10.64
N PHE A 48 14.74 4.24 -9.32
CA PHE A 48 15.21 5.38 -8.53
C PHE A 48 16.67 5.74 -8.82
N LEU A 49 17.52 4.76 -9.10
CA LEU A 49 18.89 5.00 -9.54
C LEU A 49 18.90 5.75 -10.88
N LEU A 50 18.05 5.36 -11.84
CA LEU A 50 17.89 6.08 -13.11
C LEU A 50 17.34 7.50 -12.90
N ILE A 51 16.38 7.69 -11.99
CA ILE A 51 15.89 9.03 -11.64
C ILE A 51 17.01 9.87 -11.00
N SER A 52 17.91 9.26 -10.24
CA SER A 52 19.00 9.98 -9.58
C SER A 52 19.99 10.60 -10.56
N SER A 53 20.13 10.07 -11.77
CA SER A 53 20.95 10.69 -12.82
C SER A 53 20.34 11.98 -13.37
N ILE A 54 19.05 12.23 -13.11
CA ILE A 54 18.33 13.45 -13.49
C ILE A 54 18.18 14.38 -12.28
N SER A 55 17.77 13.84 -11.12
CA SER A 55 17.56 14.60 -9.89
C SER A 55 17.75 13.73 -8.66
N LEU A 56 18.92 13.88 -8.01
CA LEU A 56 19.24 13.21 -6.77
C LEU A 56 18.27 13.55 -5.61
N PRO A 57 17.85 14.80 -5.39
CA PRO A 57 16.87 15.12 -4.35
C PRO A 57 15.53 14.41 -4.56
N PHE A 58 15.06 14.37 -5.81
CA PHE A 58 13.79 13.71 -6.13
C PHE A 58 13.88 12.19 -5.92
N ALA A 59 14.96 11.56 -6.40
CA ALA A 59 15.21 10.14 -6.16
C ALA A 59 15.27 9.80 -4.67
N THR A 60 15.96 10.62 -3.87
CA THR A 60 16.02 10.47 -2.41
C THR A 60 14.62 10.56 -1.78
N GLY A 61 13.79 11.51 -2.23
CA GLY A 61 12.41 11.64 -1.81
C GLY A 61 11.57 10.39 -2.12
N CYS A 62 11.71 9.83 -3.33
CA CYS A 62 11.02 8.59 -3.71
C CYS A 62 11.43 7.39 -2.84
N ILE A 63 12.73 7.20 -2.61
CA ILE A 63 13.25 6.11 -1.77
C ILE A 63 12.73 6.26 -0.34
N THR A 64 12.85 7.47 0.22
CA THR A 64 12.37 7.78 1.58
C THR A 64 10.88 7.51 1.70
N TYR A 65 10.09 7.91 0.71
CA TYR A 65 8.65 7.68 0.69
C TYR A 65 8.30 6.18 0.68
N VAL A 66 9.01 5.34 -0.07
CA VAL A 66 8.76 3.89 -0.08
C VAL A 66 8.97 3.27 1.30
N PHE A 67 10.05 3.65 1.99
CA PHE A 67 10.29 3.17 3.36
C PHE A 67 9.25 3.71 4.34
N TYR A 68 8.95 5.00 4.27
CA TYR A 68 7.93 5.63 5.10
C TYR A 68 6.55 4.97 4.91
N TYR A 69 6.15 4.73 3.66
CA TYR A 69 4.90 4.05 3.32
C TYR A 69 4.86 2.64 3.91
N GLY A 70 5.93 1.86 3.74
CA GLY A 70 6.03 0.49 4.26
C GLY A 70 5.98 0.45 5.78
N TRP A 71 6.70 1.37 6.45
CA TRP A 71 6.64 1.52 7.91
C TRP A 71 5.25 1.90 8.38
N LEU A 72 4.62 2.89 7.75
CA LEU A 72 3.29 3.37 8.14
C LEU A 72 2.23 2.29 7.94
N HIS A 73 2.28 1.56 6.83
CA HIS A 73 1.40 0.42 6.55
C HIS A 73 1.55 -0.68 7.61
N HIS A 74 2.79 -1.02 7.99
CA HIS A 74 3.05 -1.97 9.06
C HIS A 74 2.53 -1.47 10.42
N ARG A 75 2.80 -0.21 10.77
CA ARG A 75 2.36 0.42 12.02
C ARG A 75 0.83 0.46 12.15
N MET A 76 0.09 0.77 11.09
CA MET A 76 -1.38 0.77 11.10
C MET A 76 -1.97 -0.60 11.43
N HIS A 77 -1.30 -1.65 10.97
CA HIS A 77 -1.71 -3.00 11.26
C HIS A 77 -1.38 -3.42 12.68
N ASN A 78 -0.24 -3.01 13.23
CA ASN A 78 0.33 -3.61 14.44
C ASN A 78 0.26 -2.71 15.69
N ASP A 79 0.35 -1.38 15.56
CA ASP A 79 0.57 -0.49 16.70
C ASP A 79 -0.52 0.57 16.89
N ASP A 80 -1.06 1.15 15.81
CA ASP A 80 -1.97 2.30 15.88
C ASP A 80 -3.18 2.11 14.98
N GLN A 81 -4.21 1.46 15.52
CA GLN A 81 -5.45 1.21 14.79
C GLN A 81 -6.41 2.40 14.82
N ALA A 82 -6.22 3.39 15.70
CA ALA A 82 -7.19 4.45 15.99
C ALA A 82 -6.99 5.72 15.16
N SER A 83 -5.82 5.93 14.56
CA SER A 83 -5.57 7.11 13.72
C SER A 83 -6.46 7.16 12.46
N GLY A 84 -6.68 8.37 11.94
CA GLY A 84 -7.47 8.57 10.71
C GLY A 84 -6.91 7.82 9.50
N CYS A 85 -5.58 7.69 9.42
CA CYS A 85 -4.90 6.96 8.36
C CYS A 85 -5.10 5.44 8.53
N SER A 86 -5.05 4.92 9.75
CA SER A 86 -5.39 3.51 10.01
C SER A 86 -6.85 3.21 9.65
N ARG A 87 -7.79 4.06 10.06
CA ARG A 87 -9.20 3.87 9.71
C ARG A 87 -9.41 3.86 8.20
N HIS A 88 -8.73 4.74 7.47
CA HIS A 88 -8.73 4.77 6.00
C HIS A 88 -8.24 3.43 5.40
N HIS A 89 -7.15 2.91 5.95
CA HIS A 89 -6.59 1.61 5.58
C HIS A 89 -7.56 0.46 5.86
N PHE A 90 -8.17 0.41 7.04
CA PHE A 90 -9.12 -0.66 7.37
C PHE A 90 -10.43 -0.58 6.57
N ILE A 91 -10.84 0.61 6.10
CA ILE A 91 -11.95 0.72 5.15
C ILE A 91 -11.59 0.02 3.83
N HIS A 92 -10.34 0.15 3.37
CA HIS A 92 -9.85 -0.59 2.20
C HIS A 92 -9.92 -2.11 2.43
N HIS A 93 -9.49 -2.60 3.59
CA HIS A 93 -9.54 -4.03 3.94
C HIS A 93 -10.96 -4.58 4.09
N ARG A 94 -11.76 -3.93 4.94
CA ARG A 94 -12.98 -4.53 5.51
C ARG A 94 -14.26 -4.08 4.82
N LYS A 95 -14.23 -2.96 4.09
CA LYS A 95 -15.43 -2.39 3.47
C LYS A 95 -15.37 -2.39 1.94
N SER A 96 -14.26 -1.95 1.35
CA SER A 96 -14.12 -1.95 -0.10
C SER A 96 -12.66 -1.95 -0.56
N ALA A 97 -12.18 -3.12 -0.96
CA ALA A 97 -10.88 -3.27 -1.63
C ALA A 97 -10.85 -2.68 -3.06
N ARG A 98 -11.94 -2.03 -3.50
CA ARG A 98 -12.05 -1.33 -4.80
C ARG A 98 -11.85 0.19 -4.67
N HIS A 99 -11.55 0.69 -3.48
CA HIS A 99 -11.33 2.10 -3.17
C HIS A 99 -10.19 2.25 -2.17
N ASN A 100 -9.80 3.48 -1.84
CA ASN A 100 -8.76 3.78 -0.86
C ASN A 100 -7.44 3.05 -1.17
N PHE A 101 -7.01 3.11 -2.42
CA PHE A 101 -5.86 2.36 -2.93
C PHE A 101 -4.53 2.84 -2.37
N SER A 102 -4.43 4.12 -1.99
CA SER A 102 -3.27 4.57 -1.24
C SER A 102 -3.09 3.75 0.04
N GLY A 103 -4.19 3.33 0.67
CA GLY A 103 -4.18 2.58 1.92
C GLY A 103 -3.78 3.44 3.13
N THR A 104 -2.72 4.23 3.00
CA THR A 104 -2.13 5.00 4.12
C THR A 104 -2.40 6.50 4.06
N MET A 105 -2.71 7.07 2.88
CA MET A 105 -2.85 8.52 2.69
C MET A 105 -4.19 8.89 2.02
N PRO A 106 -5.20 9.29 2.80
CA PRO A 106 -6.52 9.68 2.26
C PRO A 106 -6.46 10.77 1.19
N ILE A 107 -5.50 11.69 1.28
CA ILE A 107 -5.36 12.79 0.33
C ILE A 107 -5.04 12.32 -1.09
N ILE A 108 -4.25 11.25 -1.24
CA ILE A 108 -3.92 10.67 -2.54
C ILE A 108 -5.21 10.14 -3.17
N ASP A 109 -6.00 9.37 -2.41
CA ASP A 109 -7.26 8.84 -2.92
C ASP A 109 -8.28 9.94 -3.24
N LYS A 110 -8.26 11.09 -2.54
CA LYS A 110 -9.10 12.24 -2.89
C LYS A 110 -8.68 12.87 -4.22
N ILE A 111 -7.38 13.08 -4.43
CA ILE A 111 -6.84 13.66 -5.67
C ILE A 111 -7.17 12.77 -6.87
N PHE A 112 -7.03 11.45 -6.72
CA PHE A 112 -7.28 10.48 -7.80
C PHE A 112 -8.73 9.97 -7.86
N GLY A 113 -9.66 10.54 -7.08
CA GLY A 113 -11.09 10.19 -7.15
C GLY A 113 -11.44 8.77 -6.68
N THR A 114 -10.62 8.18 -5.81
CA THR A 114 -10.81 6.81 -5.28
C THR A 114 -11.09 6.79 -3.77
N TYR A 115 -11.28 7.97 -3.17
CA TYR A 115 -11.61 8.12 -1.76
C TYR A 115 -13.02 7.59 -1.46
N TYR A 116 -13.11 6.71 -0.47
CA TYR A 116 -14.33 6.09 -0.01
C TYR A 116 -14.43 6.19 1.51
N LYS A 117 -15.54 6.77 1.98
CA LYS A 117 -15.82 6.96 3.40
C LYS A 117 -16.95 6.03 3.83
N LYS A 118 -16.67 5.13 4.78
CA LYS A 118 -17.67 4.34 5.50
C LYS A 118 -17.28 4.24 6.97
N MET A 119 -18.22 3.91 7.85
CA MET A 119 -17.90 3.54 9.23
C MET A 119 -17.41 2.09 9.26
N LEU A 120 -16.39 1.81 10.05
CA LEU A 120 -16.05 0.44 10.43
C LEU A 120 -17.13 -0.06 11.41
N ASP A 121 -17.38 -1.36 11.41
CA ASP A 121 -18.29 -1.94 12.41
C ASP A 121 -17.60 -1.85 13.78
N LYS A 122 -18.39 -1.63 14.83
CA LYS A 122 -17.89 -1.56 16.21
C LYS A 122 -17.47 -2.92 16.71
#